data_AF-A0A8I1IFK1-F1
#
_entry.id   AF-A0A8I1IFK1-F1
#
_cell.length_a   1.000
_cell.length_b   1.000
_cell.length_c   1.000
_cell.angle_alpha   90.00
_cell.angle_beta   90.00
_cell.angle_gamma   90.00
#
_symmetry.space_group_name_H-M   'P 1'
#
loop_
_entity.id
_entity.type
_entity.pdbx_description
1 polymer ?
#
loop_
_entity_poly.entity_id
_entity_poly.type
_entity_poly.pdbx_seq_one_letter_code
_entity_poly.pdbx_strand_id
1 'polypeptide(L)' 'MIDPTPNETAAMVEGGKAGGAYLDSLGRTDLAQLTEEEWDTFVEVIVTGYCDHLRDLAAKDRARLDGMIPEVPF' A
#
# COMPACT_ATOMS: atom_id res chain seq x y z
N MET A 1 2.94 1.28 13.05
CA MET A 1 4.27 1.92 12.95
C MET A 1 4.25 3.18 13.81
N ILE A 2 5.27 3.44 14.62
CA ILE A 2 5.25 4.57 15.56
C ILE A 2 5.67 5.87 14.85
N ASP A 3 6.56 5.81 13.86
CA ASP A 3 6.99 6.95 13.05
C ASP A 3 7.13 6.54 11.57
N PRO A 4 6.06 6.59 10.77
CA PRO A 4 6.12 6.19 9.36
C PRO A 4 6.88 7.21 8.52
N THR A 5 7.70 6.72 7.60
CA THR A 5 8.27 7.53 6.52
C THR A 5 7.15 8.09 5.62
N PRO A 6 7.44 9.09 4.78
CA PRO A 6 6.46 9.60 3.82
C PRO A 6 5.92 8.52 2.87
N ASN A 7 6.78 7.59 2.42
CA ASN A 7 6.37 6.50 1.54
C ASN A 7 5.48 5.49 2.27
N GLU A 8 5.80 5.15 3.53
CA GLU A 8 4.95 4.28 4.34
C GLU A 8 3.60 4.93 4.64
N THR A 9 3.58 6.25 4.86
CA THR A 9 2.32 7.01 5.04
C THR A 9 1.45 6.96 3.78
N ALA A 10 2.03 7.16 2.60
CA ALA A 10 1.32 7.05 1.33
C ALA A 10 0.81 5.62 1.08
N ALA A 11 1.66 4.61 1.35
CA ALA A 11 1.28 3.21 1.23
C ALA A 11 0.13 2.82 2.18
N MET A 12 0.11 3.33 3.42
CA MET A 12 -1.01 3.11 4.34
C MET A 12 -2.34 3.64 3.78
N VAL A 13 -2.31 4.79 3.11
CA VAL A 13 -3.50 5.37 2.47
C VAL A 13 -4.00 4.47 1.34
N GLU A 14 -3.12 3.98 0.47
CA GLU A 14 -3.51 3.10 -0.63
C GLU A 14 -3.98 1.71 -0.15
N GLY A 15 -3.31 1.12 0.84
CA GLY A 15 -3.79 -0.12 1.47
C GLY A 15 -5.17 0.06 2.10
N GLY A 16 -5.40 1.18 2.80
CA GLY A 16 -6.71 1.51 3.38
C GLY A 16 -7.82 1.68 2.33
N LYS A 17 -7.52 2.31 1.18
CA LYS A 17 -8.46 2.42 0.05
C LYS A 17 -8.82 1.05 -0.53
N ALA A 18 -7.83 0.17 -0.68
CA ALA A 18 -8.06 -1.19 -1.16
C ALA A 18 -9.00 -1.95 -0.21
N GLY A 19 -8.73 -1.89 1.09
CA GLY A 19 -9.62 -2.47 2.11
C GLY A 19 -11.04 -1.88 2.07
N GLY A 20 -11.16 -0.56 1.95
CA GLY A 20 -12.45 0.12 1.82
C GLY A 20 -13.24 -0.35 0.60
N ALA A 21 -12.58 -0.46 -0.56
CA ALA A 21 -13.21 -0.96 -1.78
C ALA A 21 -13.69 -2.42 -1.64
N TYR A 22 -12.95 -3.25 -0.90
CA TYR A 22 -13.39 -4.61 -0.58
C TYR A 22 -14.66 -4.61 0.28
N LEU A 23 -14.69 -3.81 1.35
CA LEU A 23 -15.88 -3.68 2.22
C LEU A 23 -17.11 -3.15 1.44
N ASP A 24 -16.89 -2.17 0.56
CA ASP A 24 -17.93 -1.64 -0.33
C ASP A 24 -18.49 -2.74 -1.25
N SER A 25 -17.63 -3.64 -1.76
CA SER A 25 -18.05 -4.77 -2.59
C SER A 25 -18.93 -5.79 -1.86
N LEU A 26 -18.75 -5.93 -0.55
CA LEU A 26 -19.58 -6.76 0.32
C LEU A 26 -20.86 -6.05 0.78
N GLY A 27 -20.95 -4.72 0.59
CA GLY A 27 -21.99 -3.89 1.20
C GLY A 27 -21.97 -3.96 2.73
N ARG A 28 -20.77 -4.02 3.33
CA ARG A 28 -20.56 -4.12 4.78
C ARG A 28 -19.72 -2.94 5.26
N THR A 29 -20.09 -2.38 6.39
CA THR A 29 -19.31 -1.32 7.07
C THR A 29 -19.00 -1.67 8.52
N ASP A 30 -19.73 -2.63 9.09
CA ASP A 30 -19.49 -3.18 10.42
C ASP A 30 -18.56 -4.40 10.32
N LEU A 31 -17.31 -4.21 10.70
CA LEU A 31 -16.28 -5.26 10.66
C LEU A 31 -16.61 -6.46 11.55
N ALA A 32 -17.43 -6.29 12.60
CA ALA A 32 -17.81 -7.39 13.48
C ALA A 32 -18.77 -8.39 12.81
N GLN A 33 -19.34 -8.04 11.64
CA GLN A 33 -20.23 -8.90 10.86
C GLN A 33 -19.51 -9.69 9.78
N LEU A 34 -18.21 -9.44 9.59
CA LEU A 34 -17.41 -10.24 8.67
C LEU A 34 -17.27 -11.65 9.22
N THR A 35 -17.40 -12.63 8.34
CA THR A 35 -16.94 -13.99 8.60
C THR A 35 -15.41 -13.99 8.75
N GLU A 36 -14.87 -15.08 9.31
CA GLU A 36 -13.42 -15.26 9.44
C GLU A 36 -12.71 -15.17 8.07
N GLU A 37 -13.29 -15.77 7.03
CA GLU A 37 -12.76 -15.72 5.66
C GLU A 37 -12.81 -14.30 5.05
N GLU A 38 -13.90 -13.56 5.26
CA GLU A 38 -14.00 -12.17 4.81
C GLU A 38 -13.04 -11.25 5.57
N TRP A 39 -12.82 -11.50 6.86
CA TRP A 39 -11.86 -10.78 7.67
C TRP A 39 -10.42 -11.02 7.17
N ASP A 40 -10.05 -12.27 6.94
CA ASP A 40 -8.73 -12.62 6.43
C ASP A 40 -8.49 -11.99 5.06
N THR A 41 -9.49 -12.05 4.17
CA THR A 41 -9.43 -11.41 2.85
C THR A 41 -9.30 -9.89 2.97
N PHE A 42 -10.04 -9.25 3.88
CA PHE A 42 -9.94 -7.81 4.12
C PHE A 42 -8.53 -7.40 4.56
N VAL A 43 -7.93 -8.14 5.50
CA VAL A 43 -6.55 -7.89 5.95
C VAL A 43 -5.56 -8.12 4.81
N GLU A 44 -5.72 -9.19 4.03
CA GLU A 44 -4.87 -9.48 2.88
C GLU A 44 -4.91 -8.37 1.83
N VAL A 45 -6.10 -7.86 1.50
CA VAL A 45 -6.27 -6.75 0.56
C VAL A 45 -5.56 -5.49 1.04
N ILE A 46 -5.67 -5.14 2.34
CA ILE A 46 -4.98 -3.98 2.91
C ILE A 46 -3.47 -4.15 2.84
N VAL A 47 -2.95 -5.30 3.27
CA VAL A 47 -1.51 -5.58 3.30
C VAL A 47 -0.93 -5.62 1.89
N THR A 48 -1.66 -6.21 0.94
CA THR A 48 -1.26 -6.26 -0.47
C THR A 48 -1.21 -4.86 -1.08
N GLY A 49 -2.28 -4.08 -0.94
CA GLY A 49 -2.33 -2.70 -1.43
C GLY A 49 -1.23 -1.82 -0.82
N TYR A 50 -0.94 -1.98 0.47
CA TYR A 50 0.18 -1.32 1.13
C TYR A 50 1.53 -1.73 0.51
N CYS A 51 1.80 -3.04 0.42
CA CYS A 51 3.08 -3.56 -0.07
C CYS A 51 3.34 -3.16 -1.52
N ASP A 52 2.32 -3.25 -2.38
CA ASP A 52 2.44 -2.92 -3.79
C ASP A 52 2.70 -1.43 -3.98
N HIS A 53 1.98 -0.56 -3.27
CA HIS A 53 2.24 0.86 -3.35
C HIS A 53 3.63 1.24 -2.83
N LEU A 54 4.11 0.58 -1.76
CA LEU A 54 5.44 0.83 -1.23
C LEU A 54 6.54 0.42 -2.22
N ARG A 55 6.35 -0.70 -2.94
CA ARG A 55 7.25 -1.15 -4.02
C ARG A 55 7.29 -0.15 -5.17
N ASP A 56 6.13 0.38 -5.57
CA ASP A 56 6.04 1.39 -6.63
C ASP A 56 6.77 2.68 -6.26
N LEU A 57 6.62 3.15 -5.01
CA LEU A 57 7.32 4.33 -4.51
C LEU A 57 8.84 4.10 -4.45
N ALA A 58 9.28 2.93 -3.97
CA ALA A 58 10.69 2.58 -3.95
C ALA A 58 11.29 2.52 -5.37
N ALA A 59 10.54 1.98 -6.34
CA ALA A 59 10.97 1.96 -7.75
C ALA A 59 11.10 3.37 -8.33
N LYS A 60 10.15 4.27 -8.03
CA LYS A 60 10.21 5.68 -8.45
C LYS A 60 11.40 6.41 -7.83
N ASP A 61 11.65 6.21 -6.54
CA ASP A 61 12.79 6.81 -5.85
C ASP A 61 14.12 6.33 -6.41
N ARG A 62 14.26 5.04 -6.70
CA ARG A 62 15.45 4.48 -7.36
C ARG A 62 15.67 5.09 -8.75
N ALA A 63 14.63 5.14 -9.59
CA ALA A 63 14.74 5.72 -10.93
C ALA A 63 15.15 7.20 -10.89
N ARG A 64 14.63 7.96 -9.91
CA ARG A 64 15.04 9.36 -9.68
C ARG A 64 16.51 9.46 -9.31
N LEU A 65 17.00 8.63 -8.39
CA LEU A 65 18.40 8.63 -7.97
C LEU A 65 19.33 8.25 -9.12
N ASP A 66 18.99 7.21 -9.90
CA ASP A 66 19.78 6.76 -11.04
C ASP A 66 19.93 7.87 -12.10
N GLY A 67 18.87 8.67 -12.34
CA GLY A 67 18.91 9.81 -13.26
C GLY A 67 19.70 11.03 -12.76
N MET A 68 20.07 11.08 -11.48
CA MET A 68 20.86 12.16 -10.89
C MET A 68 22.37 11.89 -10.90
N ILE A 69 22.80 10.65 -11.17
CA ILE A 69 24.22 10.30 -11.30
C ILE A 69 24.68 10.76 -12.68
N PRO A 70 25.58 11.77 -12.81
CA PRO A 70 26.10 12.14 -14.11
C PRO A 70 26.88 10.95 -14.70
N GLU A 71 26.66 10.62 -15.97
CA GLU A 71 27.54 9.70 -16.69
C GLU A 71 28.96 10.26 -16.59
N VAL A 72 29.83 9.58 -15.84
CA VAL A 72 31.24 9.93 -15.79
C VAL A 72 31.82 9.57 -17.15
N PRO A 73 32.23 10.55 -17.98
CA PRO A 73 32.85 10.24 -19.26
C PRO A 73 34.21 9.60 -18.96
N PHE A 74 34.44 8.40 -19.49
CA PHE A 74 35.73 7.74 -19.49
C PHE A 74 36.69 8.37 -20.50
#